data_AF-A0A3Q3EQB1-F1
#
_entry.id   AF-A0A3Q3EQB1-F1
#
_cell.length_a   1.000
_cell.length_b   1.000
_cell.length_c   1.000
_cell.angle_alpha   90.00
_cell.angle_beta   90.00
_cell.angle_gamma   90.00
#
_symmetry.space_group_name_H-M   'P 1'
#
loop_
_entity.id
_entity.type
_entity.pdbx_description
1 polymer ?
#
loop_
_entity_poly.entity_id
_entity_poly.type
_entity_poly.pdbx_seq_one_letter_code
_entity_poly.pdbx_strand_id
1 'polypeptide(L)'
;MQPDLLNFKKGWMSKLDESGEWKKHWFVLTDAGLKYYRDSSAEEKDDLDGEIDLKSCVKVSEFDVEKNYGFQIQTQEAAFTLSAMTAGIRRNWIEVLKKSIRPSSSPDLTQLPDSSSDKENSHSRFLQSSRRPSSRHADAPSEAPTSAPPAQRRFEYVELSPVPASPGSLPTNQREAGEGQGREHGQWQEDRNNSQWEAVLSRKGTGGGSNQRLRTEEDIEKKWAEFERMPLKEMSSLLPAGSRSVSQSANEALQREVASLRQQLEQLQGGGGGGGVRGGCGPEAACGRSLAAMERAHRHALEELQRQHERQIRELETEKERLLLEETQDIARVMEALKKKHKEELEREVEKSKRLNSGAPDSQTLRVQQKAESQALQRELAGLSERYSQKCLDLNRAEQNNAEREREISRKERDMEQLRKENQDLKDRLAKEISRQRSTDQNSEDNKDRASCELEVLLRVKENEIDYLHKEISCLRNELQFLNTEKRLACQRYSDMQDELSGVRGRSEREIQSLKEHLRLALTALHEGQKLGNSLDH
;
A
#
# COMPACT_ATOMS: atom_id res chain seq x y z
N MET A 1 22.94 2.76 23.37
CA MET A 1 21.87 3.77 23.29
C MET A 1 21.75 4.18 21.83
N GLN A 2 20.65 3.83 21.15
CA GLN A 2 20.32 4.43 19.85
C GLN A 2 19.51 5.70 20.13
N PRO A 3 19.80 6.85 19.49
CA PRO A 3 18.93 8.02 19.58
C PRO A 3 17.62 7.74 18.83
N ASP A 4 16.50 8.21 19.37
CA ASP A 4 15.17 7.91 18.83
C ASP A 4 14.98 8.43 17.39
N LEU A 5 14.60 7.52 16.49
CA LEU A 5 14.38 7.76 15.06
C LEU A 5 13.14 8.63 14.74
N LEU A 6 12.46 9.20 15.74
CA LEU A 6 11.23 9.98 15.55
C LEU A 6 11.47 11.40 14.98
N ASN A 7 12.70 11.91 15.01
CA ASN A 7 12.93 13.37 14.93
C ASN A 7 13.40 13.89 13.56
N PHE A 8 13.67 13.02 12.58
CA PHE A 8 14.27 13.41 11.30
C PHE A 8 13.30 13.33 10.12
N LYS A 9 12.24 14.13 10.15
CA LYS A 9 11.34 14.27 9.00
C LYS A 9 11.79 15.42 8.09
N LYS A 10 12.06 15.11 6.83
CA LYS A 10 12.42 16.10 5.78
C LYS A 10 11.43 16.06 4.61
N GLY A 11 11.29 17.17 3.89
CA GLY A 11 10.53 17.18 2.64
C GLY A 11 10.12 18.57 2.13
N TRP A 12 9.72 18.62 0.86
CA TRP A 12 9.22 19.83 0.23
C TRP A 12 7.80 20.19 0.69
N MET A 13 7.60 21.46 1.06
CA MET A 13 6.28 22.07 1.25
C MET A 13 6.28 23.50 0.71
N SER A 14 5.11 24.12 0.55
CA SER A 14 5.01 25.55 0.28
C SER A 14 4.68 26.30 1.57
N LYS A 15 5.28 27.48 1.75
CA LYS A 15 4.97 28.42 2.83
C LYS A 15 4.33 29.66 2.23
N LEU A 16 3.32 30.19 2.90
CA LEU A 16 2.81 31.53 2.64
C LEU A 16 3.77 32.54 3.27
N ASP A 17 4.23 33.50 2.48
CA ASP A 17 5.04 34.62 2.98
C ASP A 17 4.17 35.84 3.35
N GLU A 18 4.82 36.88 3.89
CA GLU A 18 4.18 38.11 4.35
C GLU A 18 3.59 38.94 3.20
N SER A 19 4.07 38.74 1.97
CA SER A 19 3.49 39.31 0.74
C SER A 19 2.29 38.52 0.20
N GLY A 20 1.92 37.40 0.83
CA GLY A 20 0.82 36.53 0.38
C GLY A 20 1.20 35.59 -0.77
N GLU A 21 2.48 35.46 -1.11
CA GLU A 21 2.93 34.53 -2.14
C GLU A 21 3.28 33.15 -1.55
N TRP A 22 3.06 32.11 -2.37
CA TRP A 22 3.37 30.73 -2.01
C TRP A 22 4.77 30.33 -2.49
N LYS A 23 5.74 30.29 -1.57
CA LYS A 23 7.14 29.95 -1.86
C LYS A 23 7.45 28.52 -1.38
N LYS A 24 8.00 27.71 -2.29
CA LYS A 24 8.36 26.30 -2.04
C LYS A 24 9.71 26.24 -1.32
N HIS A 25 9.76 25.56 -0.18
CA HIS A 25 10.97 25.39 0.62
C HIS A 25 11.16 23.92 1.00
N TRP A 26 12.41 23.55 1.25
CA TRP A 26 12.80 22.25 1.79
C TRP A 26 12.74 22.33 3.32
N PHE A 27 11.82 21.59 3.94
CA PHE A 27 11.61 21.59 5.38
C PHE A 27 12.34 20.43 6.04
N VAL A 28 12.94 20.71 7.19
CA VAL A 28 13.69 19.76 8.02
C VAL A 28 13.22 19.92 9.46
N LEU A 29 12.57 18.89 9.98
CA LEU A 29 12.26 18.80 11.40
C LEU A 29 13.54 18.46 12.18
N THR A 30 13.72 19.13 13.30
CA THR A 30 14.78 18.88 14.28
C THR A 30 14.18 18.80 15.69
N ASP A 31 15.00 18.48 16.67
CA ASP A 31 14.69 18.53 18.10
C ASP A 31 14.53 19.97 18.64
N ALA A 32 15.17 20.95 17.99
CA ALA A 32 15.05 22.37 18.33
C ALA A 32 13.80 23.03 17.74
N GLY A 33 13.47 22.73 16.48
CA GLY A 33 12.40 23.39 15.72
C GLY A 33 12.20 22.83 14.30
N LEU A 34 11.33 23.47 13.53
CA LEU A 34 11.10 23.18 12.11
C LEU A 34 11.87 24.18 11.24
N LYS A 35 13.00 23.75 10.70
CA LYS A 35 13.87 24.55 9.82
C LYS A 35 13.41 24.48 8.37
N TYR A 36 13.64 25.53 7.59
CA TYR A 36 13.39 25.53 6.16
C TYR A 36 14.49 26.22 5.35
N TYR A 37 14.74 25.68 4.15
CA TYR A 37 15.82 26.03 3.24
C TYR A 37 15.27 26.25 1.82
N ARG A 38 15.99 26.95 0.95
CA ARG A 38 15.61 27.11 -0.47
C ARG A 38 15.59 25.78 -1.21
N ASP A 39 16.61 24.96 -0.95
CA ASP A 39 16.78 23.64 -1.54
C ASP A 39 17.65 22.72 -0.66
N SER A 40 17.80 21.47 -1.10
CA SER A 40 18.58 20.45 -0.38
C SER A 40 20.09 20.73 -0.36
N SER A 41 20.62 21.58 -1.24
CA SER A 41 22.04 21.98 -1.26
C SER A 41 22.34 23.16 -0.32
N ALA A 42 21.32 23.96 0.00
CA ALA A 42 21.37 24.95 1.07
C ALA A 42 21.37 24.26 2.45
N GLU A 43 20.65 23.13 2.61
CA GLU A 43 20.75 22.29 3.82
C GLU A 43 22.18 21.78 4.06
N GLU A 44 22.85 21.25 3.02
CA GLU A 44 24.24 20.76 3.12
C GLU A 44 25.27 21.86 3.47
N LYS A 45 24.90 23.14 3.33
CA LYS A 45 25.73 24.32 3.62
C LYS A 45 25.29 25.08 4.88
N ASP A 46 24.23 24.61 5.55
CA ASP A 46 23.54 25.29 6.66
C ASP A 46 23.10 26.74 6.33
N ASP A 47 22.78 27.02 5.06
CA ASP A 47 22.30 28.32 4.57
C ASP A 47 20.78 28.43 4.74
N LEU A 48 20.39 28.84 5.96
CA LEU A 48 19.03 28.72 6.47
C LEU A 48 18.12 29.91 6.10
N ASP A 49 16.97 29.61 5.48
CA ASP A 49 15.98 30.63 5.06
C ASP A 49 14.99 30.99 6.17
N GLY A 50 14.89 30.14 7.21
CA GLY A 50 14.20 30.44 8.46
C GLY A 50 13.91 29.21 9.32
N GLU A 51 13.54 29.45 10.59
CA GLU A 51 13.20 28.42 11.56
C GLU A 51 11.89 28.78 12.27
N ILE A 52 11.00 27.79 12.40
CA ILE A 52 9.78 27.88 13.19
C ILE A 52 10.04 27.13 14.49
N ASP A 53 10.19 27.86 15.59
CA ASP A 53 10.32 27.25 16.91
C ASP A 53 9.03 26.47 17.25
N LEU A 54 9.21 25.17 17.57
CA LEU A 54 8.10 24.29 17.94
C LEU A 54 7.84 24.27 19.44
N LYS A 55 8.76 24.80 20.27
CA LYS A 55 8.59 24.88 21.73
C LYS A 55 7.55 25.93 22.12
N SER A 56 7.48 27.03 21.37
CA SER A 56 6.43 28.04 21.45
C SER A 56 5.17 27.71 20.64
N CYS A 57 5.06 26.52 20.02
CA CYS A 57 3.88 26.16 19.23
C CYS A 57 2.68 25.77 20.13
N VAL A 58 1.57 26.48 19.94
CA VAL A 58 0.32 26.33 20.70
C VAL A 58 -0.62 25.31 20.03
N LYS A 59 -0.68 25.33 18.70
CA LYS A 59 -1.66 24.54 17.94
C LYS A 59 -1.19 24.28 16.51
N VAL A 60 -1.49 23.08 16.00
CA VAL A 60 -1.43 22.77 14.57
C VAL A 60 -2.79 22.26 14.12
N SER A 61 -3.37 22.90 13.11
CA SER A 61 -4.69 22.55 12.55
C SER A 61 -4.68 22.54 11.03
N GLU A 62 -5.59 21.75 10.46
CA GLU A 62 -5.92 21.84 9.04
C GLU A 62 -6.51 23.22 8.75
N PHE A 63 -6.15 23.80 7.62
CA PHE A 63 -6.54 25.15 7.24
C PHE A 63 -6.69 25.17 5.72
N ASP A 64 -7.87 25.54 5.24
CA ASP A 64 -8.16 25.50 3.81
C ASP A 64 -7.49 26.67 3.09
N VAL A 65 -6.82 26.36 1.98
CA VAL A 65 -6.05 27.31 1.18
C VAL A 65 -6.30 27.05 -0.29
N GLU A 66 -6.21 28.11 -1.10
CA GLU A 66 -6.42 28.05 -2.55
C GLU A 66 -5.42 27.14 -3.28
N LYS A 67 -4.28 26.79 -2.64
CA LYS A 67 -3.15 26.09 -3.29
C LYS A 67 -2.72 24.84 -2.53
N ASN A 68 -3.35 23.72 -2.88
CA ASN A 68 -3.16 22.37 -2.30
C ASN A 68 -3.65 22.24 -0.84
N TYR A 69 -3.23 21.17 -0.15
CA TYR A 69 -3.73 20.80 1.17
C TYR A 69 -3.01 21.60 2.26
N GLY A 70 -3.65 22.70 2.65
CA GLY A 70 -3.15 23.64 3.66
C GLY A 70 -3.25 23.16 5.11
N PHE A 71 -2.34 23.65 5.93
CA PHE A 71 -2.37 23.54 7.39
C PHE A 71 -1.63 24.72 8.03
N GLN A 72 -2.00 25.07 9.25
CA GLN A 72 -1.43 26.21 9.97
C GLN A 72 -0.74 25.75 11.25
N ILE A 73 0.47 26.25 11.47
CA ILE A 73 1.25 26.14 12.70
C ILE A 73 1.10 27.47 13.45
N GLN A 74 0.45 27.46 14.60
CA GLN A 74 0.27 28.63 15.45
C GLN A 74 1.29 28.58 16.59
N THR A 75 2.20 29.55 16.64
CA THR A 75 3.09 29.80 17.79
C THR A 75 2.51 30.90 18.67
N GLN A 76 3.16 31.17 19.80
CA GLN A 76 2.78 32.28 20.70
C GLN A 76 2.96 33.66 20.04
N GLU A 77 3.82 33.77 19.03
CA GLU A 77 4.21 35.04 18.39
C GLU A 77 3.65 35.19 16.96
N ALA A 78 3.50 34.10 16.21
CA ALA A 78 3.11 34.12 14.80
C ALA A 78 2.27 32.91 14.36
N ALA A 79 1.56 33.04 13.25
CA ALA A 79 0.86 31.93 12.60
C ALA A 79 1.45 31.67 11.21
N PHE A 80 2.00 30.47 11.01
CA PHE A 80 2.65 30.05 9.77
C PHE A 80 1.71 29.15 8.97
N THR A 81 1.26 29.62 7.82
CA THR A 81 0.41 28.85 6.90
C THR A 81 1.28 28.11 5.88
N LEU A 82 1.19 26.79 5.88
CA LEU A 82 1.94 25.87 5.00
C LEU A 82 0.97 25.07 4.13
N SER A 83 1.41 24.60 2.96
CA SER A 83 0.64 23.68 2.13
C SER A 83 1.47 22.51 1.60
N ALA A 84 0.83 21.34 1.62
CA ALA A 84 1.37 20.09 1.14
C ALA A 84 0.70 19.67 -0.17
N MET A 85 1.46 19.07 -1.08
CA MET A 85 0.98 18.67 -2.41
C MET A 85 -0.15 17.61 -2.37
N THR A 86 -0.26 16.84 -1.28
CA THR A 86 -1.31 15.83 -1.10
C THR A 86 -1.85 15.81 0.34
N ALA A 87 -3.10 15.38 0.51
CA ALA A 87 -3.73 15.20 1.82
C ALA A 87 -3.00 14.19 2.72
N GLY A 88 -2.31 13.20 2.12
CA GLY A 88 -1.46 12.25 2.86
C GLY A 88 -0.24 12.93 3.46
N ILE A 89 0.46 13.74 2.66
CA ILE A 89 1.63 14.51 3.13
C ILE A 89 1.19 15.53 4.20
N ARG A 90 0.06 16.23 4.02
CA ARG A 90 -0.52 17.14 5.04
C ARG A 90 -0.71 16.41 6.37
N ARG A 91 -1.51 15.35 6.40
CA ARG A 91 -1.83 14.61 7.63
C ARG A 91 -0.57 14.12 8.34
N ASN A 92 0.38 13.57 7.58
CA ASN A 92 1.64 13.11 8.13
C ASN A 92 2.53 14.24 8.68
N TRP A 93 2.48 15.47 8.16
CA TRP A 93 3.16 16.62 8.79
C TRP A 93 2.45 17.10 10.05
N ILE A 94 1.12 17.24 10.02
CA ILE A 94 0.33 17.62 11.19
C ILE A 94 0.53 16.65 12.35
N GLU A 95 0.54 15.34 12.08
CA GLU A 95 0.77 14.32 13.12
C GLU A 95 2.15 14.42 13.75
N VAL A 96 3.20 14.55 12.94
CA VAL A 96 4.58 14.61 13.45
C VAL A 96 4.80 15.90 14.24
N LEU A 97 4.32 17.04 13.73
CA LEU A 97 4.39 18.31 14.48
C LEU A 97 3.61 18.24 15.80
N LYS A 98 2.38 17.69 15.81
CA LYS A 98 1.61 17.46 17.05
C LYS A 98 2.31 16.52 18.05
N LYS A 99 3.14 15.58 17.58
CA LYS A 99 3.96 14.71 18.44
C LYS A 99 5.14 15.49 19.03
N SER A 100 5.82 16.33 18.23
CA SER A 100 6.93 17.19 18.66
C SER A 100 6.55 18.29 19.65
N ILE A 101 5.29 18.76 19.62
CA ILE A 101 4.78 19.83 20.51
C ILE A 101 4.47 19.32 21.93
N ARG A 102 4.27 18.00 22.11
CA ARG A 102 4.18 17.44 23.47
C ARG A 102 5.59 17.42 24.06
N PRO A 103 5.83 18.03 25.24
CA PRO A 103 7.12 17.89 25.88
C PRO A 103 7.38 16.41 26.16
N SER A 104 8.43 15.88 25.53
CA SER A 104 9.01 14.60 25.92
C SER A 104 9.55 14.79 27.33
N SER A 105 8.80 14.31 28.33
CA SER A 105 9.20 14.31 29.72
C SER A 105 10.27 13.22 29.94
N SER A 106 11.47 13.47 29.39
CA SER A 106 12.68 12.76 29.78
C SER A 106 13.05 13.22 31.19
N PRO A 107 13.12 12.33 32.19
CA PRO A 107 13.73 12.68 33.46
C PRO A 107 15.23 12.90 33.24
N ASP A 108 15.72 14.06 33.65
CA ASP A 108 17.15 14.38 33.57
C ASP A 108 17.95 13.64 34.66
N LEU A 109 19.26 13.57 34.44
CA LEU A 109 20.23 12.77 35.19
C LEU A 109 20.51 13.33 36.60
N THR A 110 21.36 12.60 37.34
CA THR A 110 22.03 12.99 38.60
C THR A 110 21.30 12.73 39.94
N GLN A 111 21.19 11.46 40.35
CA GLN A 111 21.46 11.07 41.74
C GLN A 111 22.25 9.74 41.81
N LEU A 112 23.55 9.85 42.10
CA LEU A 112 24.33 8.75 42.66
C LEU A 112 24.13 8.75 44.19
N PRO A 113 24.14 7.57 44.81
CA PRO A 113 24.94 7.38 46.02
C PRO A 113 25.95 6.25 45.83
N ASP A 114 27.22 6.55 46.05
CA ASP A 114 28.30 5.57 46.09
C ASP A 114 28.31 4.77 47.41
N SER A 115 29.01 3.63 47.36
CA SER A 115 29.61 2.89 48.48
C SER A 115 28.75 2.07 49.45
N SER A 116 28.80 0.75 49.21
CA SER A 116 29.63 -0.21 50.01
C SER A 116 28.94 -1.29 50.86
N SER A 117 29.67 -2.43 50.95
CA SER A 117 29.53 -3.58 51.86
C SER A 117 28.35 -4.55 51.71
N ASP A 118 28.64 -5.63 50.98
CA ASP A 118 28.67 -7.03 51.46
C ASP A 118 27.46 -7.75 52.12
N LYS A 119 27.23 -8.94 51.54
CA LYS A 119 26.97 -10.25 52.17
C LYS A 119 25.55 -10.71 52.58
N GLU A 120 25.23 -11.86 51.97
CA GLU A 120 24.67 -13.08 52.57
C GLU A 120 23.22 -13.12 53.11
N ASN A 121 22.42 -13.89 52.35
CA ASN A 121 21.86 -15.18 52.79
C ASN A 121 20.43 -15.24 53.40
N SER A 122 19.59 -16.00 52.69
CA SER A 122 18.59 -16.97 53.19
C SER A 122 17.14 -16.61 53.59
N HIS A 123 16.23 -17.21 52.80
CA HIS A 123 15.10 -18.05 53.22
C HIS A 123 13.87 -17.49 54.01
N SER A 124 12.80 -17.25 53.22
CA SER A 124 11.49 -17.95 53.35
C SER A 124 10.35 -17.41 54.23
N ARG A 125 9.13 -17.59 53.67
CA ARG A 125 7.79 -17.79 54.28
C ARG A 125 6.98 -16.62 54.87
N PHE A 126 5.87 -16.32 54.16
CA PHE A 126 4.48 -16.28 54.66
C PHE A 126 4.21 -15.99 56.16
N LEU A 127 3.54 -14.87 56.48
CA LEU A 127 2.08 -14.86 56.81
C LEU A 127 1.53 -13.47 57.19
N GLN A 128 0.20 -13.39 57.08
CA GLN A 128 -0.70 -12.25 57.34
C GLN A 128 -0.68 -11.67 58.77
N SER A 129 -1.09 -10.40 58.86
CA SER A 129 -2.28 -9.93 59.63
C SER A 129 -2.04 -8.84 60.68
N SER A 130 -2.90 -7.81 60.59
CA SER A 130 -3.47 -6.99 61.67
C SER A 130 -2.56 -6.38 62.75
N ARG A 131 -2.56 -5.04 62.82
CA ARG A 131 -3.21 -4.27 63.91
C ARG A 131 -3.32 -2.77 63.60
N ARG A 132 -4.55 -2.24 63.64
CA ARG A 132 -4.83 -0.88 64.16
C ARG A 132 -4.85 -0.95 65.71
N PRO A 133 -4.66 0.17 66.43
CA PRO A 133 -5.83 0.83 67.02
C PRO A 133 -5.73 2.37 67.22
N SER A 134 -6.88 2.97 67.56
CA SER A 134 -7.13 4.32 68.15
C SER A 134 -6.71 5.58 67.37
N SER A 135 -7.54 6.59 67.10
CA SER A 135 -8.85 7.09 67.59
C SER A 135 -8.88 7.92 68.90
N ARG A 136 -9.21 9.22 68.76
CA ARG A 136 -10.07 10.12 69.59
C ARG A 136 -10.59 11.20 68.60
N HIS A 137 -11.89 11.46 68.39
CA HIS A 137 -12.93 12.04 69.28
C HIS A 137 -12.63 13.50 69.71
N ALA A 138 -13.55 14.49 69.62
CA ALA A 138 -14.89 14.51 69.02
C ALA A 138 -15.49 15.95 68.85
N ASP A 139 -16.60 16.03 68.08
CA ASP A 139 -17.78 16.92 68.18
C ASP A 139 -17.82 18.41 67.75
N ALA A 140 -19.06 18.82 67.40
CA ALA A 140 -19.52 20.02 66.68
C ALA A 140 -20.53 20.82 67.60
N PRO A 141 -21.58 21.58 67.16
CA PRO A 141 -22.08 21.99 65.83
C PRO A 141 -22.59 23.47 65.70
N SER A 142 -23.21 23.77 64.53
CA SER A 142 -24.49 24.49 64.32
C SER A 142 -24.59 25.80 63.50
N GLU A 143 -25.59 25.74 62.60
CA GLU A 143 -26.54 26.76 62.11
C GLU A 143 -26.26 27.75 60.94
N ALA A 144 -27.29 27.83 60.09
CA ALA A 144 -27.60 28.82 59.05
C ALA A 144 -29.02 29.40 59.38
N PRO A 145 -29.63 30.39 58.67
CA PRO A 145 -30.31 30.07 57.39
C PRO A 145 -30.66 31.22 56.38
N THR A 146 -31.18 30.84 55.21
CA THR A 146 -32.16 31.52 54.29
C THR A 146 -31.86 32.85 53.54
N SER A 147 -31.98 32.83 52.19
CA SER A 147 -33.13 33.37 51.39
C SER A 147 -32.79 33.49 49.88
N ALA A 148 -33.80 33.68 49.00
CA ALA A 148 -33.67 33.54 47.53
C ALA A 148 -34.48 34.61 46.71
N PRO A 149 -34.82 34.46 45.40
CA PRO A 149 -34.42 35.35 44.29
C PRO A 149 -35.57 36.26 43.75
N PRO A 150 -35.37 37.05 42.67
CA PRO A 150 -35.64 36.63 41.26
C PRO A 150 -34.59 37.24 40.26
N ALA A 151 -34.71 37.34 38.92
CA ALA A 151 -35.81 37.16 37.95
C ALA A 151 -35.32 36.74 36.51
N GLN A 152 -36.20 36.87 35.50
CA GLN A 152 -36.07 36.43 34.09
C GLN A 152 -35.74 37.57 33.08
N ARG A 153 -35.25 37.22 31.88
CA ARG A 153 -35.70 37.80 30.58
C ARG A 153 -35.54 36.78 29.43
N ARG A 154 -36.43 36.84 28.43
CA ARG A 154 -36.63 35.83 27.36
C ARG A 154 -37.15 36.53 26.07
N PHE A 155 -36.92 35.91 24.91
CA PHE A 155 -37.42 36.27 23.56
C PHE A 155 -36.81 37.56 22.95
N GLU A 156 -36.54 37.64 21.64
CA GLU A 156 -37.52 37.56 20.53
C GLU A 156 -37.16 36.65 19.34
N TYR A 157 -38.16 36.48 18.46
CA TYR A 157 -38.28 35.52 17.37
C TYR A 157 -38.88 36.24 16.16
N VAL A 158 -38.41 35.95 14.93
CA VAL A 158 -39.03 36.45 13.69
C VAL A 158 -39.18 35.30 12.70
N GLU A 159 -40.40 35.15 12.19
CA GLU A 159 -40.88 34.12 11.26
C GLU A 159 -41.19 34.74 9.88
N LEU A 160 -41.80 33.94 8.98
CA LEU A 160 -42.40 34.23 7.66
C LEU A 160 -41.48 33.86 6.45
N SER A 161 -41.57 32.70 5.76
CA SER A 161 -42.66 31.98 5.02
C SER A 161 -42.50 32.14 3.46
N PRO A 162 -43.29 31.54 2.54
CA PRO A 162 -43.00 30.18 1.99
C PRO A 162 -43.17 29.93 0.44
N VAL A 163 -42.54 28.86 -0.09
CA VAL A 163 -43.05 27.83 -1.08
C VAL A 163 -43.59 28.26 -2.49
N PRO A 164 -43.13 27.65 -3.63
CA PRO A 164 -43.85 26.51 -4.27
C PRO A 164 -43.00 25.41 -4.98
N ALA A 165 -43.63 24.25 -5.24
CA ALA A 165 -43.07 23.02 -5.83
C ALA A 165 -43.22 22.92 -7.37
N SER A 166 -42.40 22.14 -8.11
CA SER A 166 -42.62 20.73 -8.56
C SER A 166 -41.73 20.43 -9.81
N PRO A 167 -41.73 19.25 -10.48
CA PRO A 167 -41.54 17.87 -9.98
C PRO A 167 -40.51 17.01 -10.81
N GLY A 168 -39.94 15.97 -10.17
CA GLY A 168 -39.69 14.62 -10.74
C GLY A 168 -38.70 14.36 -11.90
N SER A 169 -37.67 13.54 -11.64
CA SER A 169 -37.40 12.29 -12.41
C SER A 169 -36.29 11.42 -11.79
N LEU A 170 -36.53 10.10 -11.74
CA LEU A 170 -35.56 9.00 -11.56
C LEU A 170 -35.29 8.40 -12.97
N PRO A 171 -34.09 7.85 -13.29
CA PRO A 171 -33.73 6.48 -12.85
C PRO A 171 -32.20 6.25 -12.59
N THR A 172 -31.81 5.52 -11.54
CA THR A 172 -31.49 4.07 -11.52
C THR A 172 -30.07 3.66 -11.97
N ASN A 173 -29.34 3.01 -11.05
CA ASN A 173 -28.19 2.11 -11.22
C ASN A 173 -26.93 2.59 -11.99
N GLN A 174 -25.79 2.61 -11.28
CA GLN A 174 -24.78 1.58 -11.50
C GLN A 174 -23.89 1.35 -10.27
N ARG A 175 -23.21 0.20 -10.25
CA ARG A 175 -22.50 -0.34 -9.07
C ARG A 175 -21.19 0.40 -8.82
N GLU A 176 -20.94 0.71 -7.56
CA GLU A 176 -19.62 1.12 -7.06
C GLU A 176 -18.83 -0.14 -6.74
N ALA A 177 -17.85 -0.48 -7.58
CA ALA A 177 -16.81 -1.45 -7.26
C ALA A 177 -15.64 -0.70 -6.63
N GLY A 178 -15.39 -0.92 -5.33
CA GLY A 178 -14.28 -0.29 -4.64
C GLY A 178 -12.95 -0.90 -5.05
N GLU A 179 -12.10 -0.12 -5.70
CA GLU A 179 -10.67 -0.41 -5.84
C GLU A 179 -9.88 0.50 -4.90
N GLY A 180 -8.95 -0.06 -4.12
CA GLY A 180 -8.10 0.77 -3.28
C GLY A 180 -7.42 0.11 -2.09
N GLN A 181 -6.63 -0.96 -2.27
CA GLN A 181 -5.39 -1.06 -1.51
C GLN A 181 -4.33 -2.02 -2.08
N GLY A 182 -3.17 -1.44 -2.42
CA GLY A 182 -1.88 -1.96 -1.96
C GLY A 182 -1.14 -2.97 -2.84
N ARG A 183 -0.35 -2.46 -3.80
CA ARG A 183 0.89 -3.13 -4.27
C ARG A 183 2.01 -2.13 -4.59
N GLU A 184 2.59 -1.54 -3.55
CA GLU A 184 3.97 -1.02 -3.60
C GLU A 184 4.91 -2.07 -2.98
N HIS A 185 5.19 -3.15 -3.73
CA HIS A 185 6.17 -4.15 -3.29
C HIS A 185 6.70 -4.93 -4.51
N GLY A 186 7.82 -4.47 -5.08
CA GLY A 186 8.46 -5.10 -6.23
C GLY A 186 9.26 -4.15 -7.12
N GLN A 187 10.34 -3.56 -6.61
CA GLN A 187 11.20 -2.65 -7.40
C GLN A 187 12.71 -2.97 -7.27
N TRP A 188 13.06 -4.21 -6.91
CA TRP A 188 14.45 -4.63 -6.68
C TRP A 188 14.80 -6.01 -7.27
N GLN A 189 14.04 -6.51 -8.25
CA GLN A 189 14.31 -7.82 -8.86
C GLN A 189 14.08 -7.92 -10.40
N GLU A 190 13.79 -6.81 -11.10
CA GLU A 190 13.51 -6.84 -12.55
C GLU A 190 14.75 -6.56 -13.43
N ASP A 191 15.70 -5.74 -12.95
CA ASP A 191 16.84 -5.27 -13.76
C ASP A 191 17.74 -6.38 -14.33
N ARG A 192 17.75 -7.58 -13.72
CA ARG A 192 18.59 -8.69 -14.18
C ARG A 192 17.90 -9.66 -15.16
N ASN A 193 16.59 -9.50 -15.40
CA ASN A 193 15.84 -10.35 -16.34
C ASN A 193 15.54 -9.63 -17.66
N ASN A 194 15.52 -8.29 -17.68
CA ASN A 194 15.16 -7.51 -18.87
C ASN A 194 16.19 -7.64 -20.01
N SER A 195 17.49 -7.71 -19.68
CA SER A 195 18.58 -7.83 -20.68
C SER A 195 18.53 -9.11 -21.51
N GLN A 196 17.87 -10.17 -21.04
CA GLN A 196 17.73 -11.42 -21.78
C GLN A 196 16.68 -11.31 -22.90
N TRP A 197 15.64 -10.48 -22.72
CA TRP A 197 14.57 -10.30 -23.70
C TRP A 197 14.92 -9.29 -24.80
N GLU A 198 15.63 -8.20 -24.49
CA GLU A 198 16.15 -7.27 -25.51
C GLU A 198 17.11 -7.95 -26.51
N ALA A 199 17.92 -8.91 -26.05
CA ALA A 199 18.81 -9.69 -26.90
C ALA A 199 18.06 -10.56 -27.92
N VAL A 200 16.85 -11.01 -27.61
CA VAL A 200 15.99 -11.81 -28.51
C VAL A 200 15.34 -10.91 -29.56
N LEU A 201 14.85 -9.73 -29.16
CA LEU A 201 14.25 -8.74 -30.07
C LEU A 201 15.26 -8.11 -31.03
N SER A 202 16.53 -7.99 -30.62
CA SER A 202 17.59 -7.37 -31.43
C SER A 202 18.07 -8.19 -32.63
N ARG A 203 17.61 -9.45 -32.80
CA ARG A 203 18.18 -10.40 -33.79
C ARG A 203 17.41 -10.51 -35.11
N LYS A 204 16.82 -9.42 -35.62
CA LYS A 204 16.35 -9.38 -37.02
C LYS A 204 16.29 -7.98 -37.64
N GLY A 205 17.12 -7.77 -38.67
CA GLY A 205 16.76 -7.03 -39.88
C GLY A 205 16.49 -5.52 -39.79
N THR A 206 17.51 -4.75 -40.12
CA THR A 206 17.50 -3.37 -40.64
C THR A 206 16.21 -2.92 -41.36
N GLY A 207 15.55 -1.88 -40.84
CA GLY A 207 14.62 -1.00 -41.59
C GLY A 207 13.12 -1.09 -41.21
N GLY A 208 12.52 0.06 -40.84
CA GLY A 208 11.04 0.22 -40.80
C GLY A 208 10.34 0.08 -39.44
N GLY A 209 10.96 0.52 -38.33
CA GLY A 209 10.58 0.10 -36.97
C GLY A 209 9.35 0.71 -36.27
N SER A 210 8.59 1.66 -36.84
CA SER A 210 7.46 2.31 -36.12
C SER A 210 6.08 1.75 -36.49
N ASN A 211 5.76 1.66 -37.78
CA ASN A 211 4.45 1.19 -38.25
C ASN A 211 4.23 -0.31 -37.98
N GLN A 212 5.29 -1.11 -37.92
CA GLN A 212 5.16 -2.53 -37.65
C GLN A 212 4.82 -2.81 -36.19
N ARG A 213 5.30 -1.97 -35.25
CA ARG A 213 4.96 -2.05 -33.82
C ARG A 213 3.50 -1.66 -33.58
N LEU A 214 3.07 -0.51 -34.11
CA LEU A 214 1.68 -0.07 -34.03
C LEU A 214 0.73 -1.07 -34.70
N ARG A 215 1.11 -1.66 -35.84
CA ARG A 215 0.33 -2.76 -36.44
C ARG A 215 0.25 -4.00 -35.55
N THR A 216 1.34 -4.43 -34.91
CA THR A 216 1.25 -5.55 -33.97
C THR A 216 0.47 -5.20 -32.70
N GLU A 217 0.53 -3.97 -32.20
CA GLU A 217 -0.26 -3.52 -31.05
C GLU A 217 -1.76 -3.43 -31.44
N GLU A 218 -2.11 -2.86 -32.60
CA GLU A 218 -3.47 -2.89 -33.18
C GLU A 218 -3.97 -4.32 -33.43
N ASP A 219 -3.15 -5.21 -33.99
CA ASP A 219 -3.53 -6.61 -34.23
C ASP A 219 -3.70 -7.38 -32.92
N ILE A 220 -2.87 -7.10 -31.90
CA ILE A 220 -3.02 -7.65 -30.54
C ILE A 220 -4.31 -7.13 -29.90
N GLU A 221 -4.56 -5.83 -29.91
CA GLU A 221 -5.75 -5.21 -29.31
C GLU A 221 -7.04 -5.64 -30.03
N LYS A 222 -6.99 -5.79 -31.35
CA LYS A 222 -8.05 -6.40 -32.16
C LYS A 222 -8.25 -7.88 -31.83
N LYS A 223 -7.18 -8.64 -31.57
CA LYS A 223 -7.28 -10.04 -31.10
C LYS A 223 -7.86 -10.14 -29.70
N TRP A 224 -7.54 -9.20 -28.80
CA TRP A 224 -8.18 -9.08 -27.49
C TRP A 224 -9.67 -8.76 -27.63
N ALA A 225 -10.05 -7.78 -28.45
CA ALA A 225 -11.45 -7.43 -28.71
C ALA A 225 -12.23 -8.58 -29.40
N GLU A 226 -11.59 -9.36 -30.27
CA GLU A 226 -12.15 -10.60 -30.80
C GLU A 226 -12.37 -11.64 -29.68
N PHE A 227 -11.40 -11.79 -28.77
CA PHE A 227 -11.45 -12.74 -27.65
C PHE A 227 -12.51 -12.38 -26.59
N GLU A 228 -12.67 -11.10 -26.25
CA GLU A 228 -13.71 -10.59 -25.33
C GLU A 228 -15.13 -10.72 -25.91
N ARG A 229 -15.24 -10.70 -27.24
CA ARG A 229 -16.51 -10.80 -27.97
C ARG A 229 -16.92 -12.25 -28.27
N MET A 230 -16.06 -13.23 -27.99
CA MET A 230 -16.41 -14.66 -28.07
C MET A 230 -17.40 -15.03 -26.95
N PRO A 231 -18.50 -15.74 -27.23
CA PRO A 231 -19.38 -16.23 -26.18
C PRO A 231 -18.61 -17.12 -25.19
N LEU A 232 -18.73 -16.84 -23.89
CA LEU A 232 -18.05 -17.52 -22.76
C LEU A 232 -18.13 -19.06 -22.75
N LYS A 233 -18.96 -19.66 -23.60
CA LYS A 233 -19.14 -21.10 -23.76
C LYS A 233 -17.94 -21.79 -24.42
N GLU A 234 -17.16 -21.10 -25.27
CA GLU A 234 -16.03 -21.71 -25.99
C GLU A 234 -14.71 -21.68 -25.22
N MET A 235 -14.45 -20.62 -24.43
CA MET A 235 -13.28 -20.52 -23.54
C MET A 235 -13.19 -21.66 -22.51
N SER A 236 -14.34 -22.24 -22.17
CA SER A 236 -14.45 -23.40 -21.29
C SER A 236 -13.58 -24.58 -21.78
N SER A 237 -13.36 -24.71 -23.09
CA SER A 237 -12.73 -25.87 -23.75
C SER A 237 -11.24 -26.09 -23.44
N LEU A 238 -10.54 -25.12 -22.83
CA LEU A 238 -9.08 -25.13 -22.69
C LEU A 238 -8.55 -25.39 -21.27
N LEU A 239 -9.42 -25.60 -20.27
CA LEU A 239 -9.00 -25.93 -18.90
C LEU A 239 -8.93 -27.45 -18.67
N PRO A 240 -7.90 -27.96 -17.95
CA PRO A 240 -7.83 -29.36 -17.53
C PRO A 240 -9.11 -29.83 -16.82
N ALA A 241 -9.57 -31.02 -17.19
CA ALA A 241 -10.93 -31.50 -16.92
C ALA A 241 -11.33 -31.54 -15.43
N GLY A 242 -10.38 -31.59 -14.49
CA GLY A 242 -10.65 -31.61 -13.05
C GLY A 242 -11.20 -30.31 -12.46
N SER A 243 -10.91 -29.14 -13.06
CA SER A 243 -11.35 -27.83 -12.51
C SER A 243 -12.80 -27.48 -12.89
N ARG A 244 -13.26 -27.96 -14.06
CA ARG A 244 -14.57 -27.61 -14.63
C ARG A 244 -15.74 -28.28 -13.89
N SER A 245 -15.57 -29.51 -13.40
CA SER A 245 -16.65 -30.26 -12.74
C SER A 245 -17.07 -29.68 -11.39
N VAL A 246 -16.12 -29.21 -10.58
CA VAL A 246 -16.39 -28.72 -9.22
C VAL A 246 -17.06 -27.34 -9.24
N SER A 247 -16.57 -26.43 -10.09
CA SER A 247 -17.14 -25.10 -10.27
C SER A 247 -18.54 -25.13 -10.89
N GLN A 248 -18.83 -26.10 -11.77
CA GLN A 248 -20.17 -26.38 -12.28
C GLN A 248 -21.07 -27.04 -11.21
N SER A 249 -20.60 -28.06 -10.51
CA SER A 249 -21.36 -28.76 -9.45
C SER A 249 -21.80 -27.82 -8.33
N ALA A 250 -20.91 -26.94 -7.86
CA ALA A 250 -21.22 -25.93 -6.84
C ALA A 250 -22.26 -24.91 -7.33
N ASN A 251 -22.15 -24.44 -8.58
CA ASN A 251 -23.13 -23.54 -9.19
C ASN A 251 -24.49 -24.23 -9.37
N GLU A 252 -24.54 -25.49 -9.80
CA GLU A 252 -25.79 -26.23 -9.94
C GLU A 252 -26.43 -26.53 -8.58
N ALA A 253 -25.65 -26.80 -7.54
CA ALA A 253 -26.16 -26.95 -6.17
C ALA A 253 -26.82 -25.64 -5.68
N LEU A 254 -26.12 -24.51 -5.83
CA LEU A 254 -26.66 -23.18 -5.54
C LEU A 254 -27.90 -22.85 -6.38
N GLN A 255 -27.92 -23.19 -7.66
CA GLN A 255 -29.09 -22.98 -8.53
C GLN A 255 -30.30 -23.85 -8.12
N ARG A 256 -30.05 -25.10 -7.71
CA ARG A 256 -31.11 -26.00 -7.19
C ARG A 256 -31.66 -25.50 -5.85
N GLU A 257 -30.82 -24.98 -4.95
CA GLU A 257 -31.29 -24.33 -3.71
C GLU A 257 -32.07 -23.04 -4.00
N VAL A 258 -31.56 -22.15 -4.87
CA VAL A 258 -32.28 -20.91 -5.26
C VAL A 258 -33.63 -21.23 -5.91
N ALA A 259 -33.73 -22.28 -6.73
CA ALA A 259 -35.00 -22.74 -7.28
C ALA A 259 -35.95 -23.29 -6.20
N SER A 260 -35.44 -24.09 -5.25
CA SER A 260 -36.22 -24.61 -4.13
C SER A 260 -36.73 -23.50 -3.20
N LEU A 261 -35.89 -22.52 -2.87
CA LEU A 261 -36.25 -21.35 -2.07
C LEU A 261 -37.31 -20.48 -2.76
N ARG A 262 -37.21 -20.29 -4.08
CA ARG A 262 -38.26 -19.61 -4.87
C ARG A 262 -39.58 -20.37 -4.82
N GLN A 263 -39.56 -21.69 -5.00
CA GLN A 263 -40.76 -22.53 -4.94
C GLN A 263 -41.40 -22.52 -3.54
N GLN A 264 -40.60 -22.48 -2.47
CA GLN A 264 -41.10 -22.34 -1.09
C GLN A 264 -41.70 -20.95 -0.82
N LEU A 265 -41.10 -19.87 -1.32
CA LEU A 265 -41.66 -18.52 -1.24
C LEU A 265 -42.99 -18.40 -2.02
N GLU A 266 -43.08 -19.03 -3.17
CA GLU A 266 -44.29 -19.05 -4.01
C GLU A 266 -45.42 -19.86 -3.36
N GLN A 267 -45.10 -20.97 -2.68
CA GLN A 267 -46.05 -21.72 -1.84
C GLN A 267 -46.53 -20.91 -0.62
N LEU A 268 -45.67 -20.08 -0.03
CA LEU A 268 -46.03 -19.18 1.08
C LEU A 268 -46.86 -17.98 0.61
N GLN A 269 -46.70 -17.51 -0.64
CA GLN A 269 -47.54 -16.46 -1.23
C GLN A 269 -48.88 -16.97 -1.77
N GLY A 270 -48.97 -18.23 -2.20
CA GLY A 270 -50.22 -18.84 -2.66
C GLY A 270 -51.22 -19.16 -1.54
N GLY A 271 -50.82 -19.04 -0.28
CA GLY A 271 -51.58 -19.48 0.90
C GLY A 271 -52.26 -18.36 1.70
N GLY A 272 -53.32 -17.77 1.16
CA GLY A 272 -54.32 -17.05 1.97
C GLY A 272 -54.30 -15.53 1.90
N GLY A 273 -55.23 -14.96 1.14
CA GLY A 273 -55.64 -13.57 1.28
C GLY A 273 -56.72 -13.41 2.36
N GLY A 274 -56.60 -12.38 3.19
CA GLY A 274 -57.70 -11.83 4.01
C GLY A 274 -57.68 -12.17 5.51
N GLY A 275 -57.89 -11.14 6.33
CA GLY A 275 -58.20 -11.27 7.76
C GLY A 275 -57.02 -11.08 8.70
N GLY A 276 -56.91 -9.89 9.31
CA GLY A 276 -55.88 -9.63 10.32
C GLY A 276 -56.19 -10.27 11.67
N VAL A 277 -55.31 -11.13 12.16
CA VAL A 277 -55.19 -11.47 13.59
C VAL A 277 -53.70 -11.47 13.98
N ARG A 278 -53.44 -10.97 15.19
CA ARG A 278 -52.13 -10.75 15.83
C ARG A 278 -51.44 -12.07 16.23
N GLY A 279 -51.14 -12.94 15.26
CA GLY A 279 -50.44 -14.22 15.46
C GLY A 279 -48.95 -14.12 15.11
N GLY A 280 -48.09 -13.92 16.10
CA GLY A 280 -46.64 -13.79 15.88
C GLY A 280 -45.98 -15.11 15.49
N CYS A 281 -45.05 -15.06 14.53
CA CYS A 281 -44.17 -16.20 14.20
C CYS A 281 -43.15 -16.44 15.32
N GLY A 282 -43.58 -17.07 16.41
CA GLY A 282 -42.69 -17.51 17.49
C GLY A 282 -41.77 -18.67 17.06
N PRO A 283 -40.68 -18.93 17.80
CA PRO A 283 -39.73 -20.00 17.48
C PRO A 283 -40.35 -21.42 17.44
N GLU A 284 -41.47 -21.63 18.14
CA GLU A 284 -42.21 -22.90 18.13
C GLU A 284 -43.32 -22.98 17.05
N ALA A 285 -43.50 -21.96 16.22
CA ALA A 285 -44.39 -22.03 15.07
C ALA A 285 -43.83 -22.97 13.98
N ALA A 286 -44.69 -23.47 13.08
CA ALA A 286 -44.24 -24.29 11.95
C ALA A 286 -43.21 -23.54 11.06
N CYS A 287 -43.43 -22.24 10.85
CA CYS A 287 -42.49 -21.31 10.19
C CYS A 287 -41.14 -21.19 10.92
N GLY A 288 -41.15 -21.14 12.27
CA GLY A 288 -39.92 -21.12 13.07
C GLY A 288 -39.13 -22.41 12.96
N ARG A 289 -39.81 -23.57 12.97
CA ARG A 289 -39.17 -24.88 12.76
C ARG A 289 -38.57 -25.04 11.36
N SER A 290 -39.24 -24.56 10.30
CA SER A 290 -38.70 -24.61 8.94
C SER A 290 -37.51 -23.67 8.76
N LEU A 291 -37.56 -22.45 9.30
CA LEU A 291 -36.43 -21.52 9.26
C LEU A 291 -35.21 -22.10 10.01
N ALA A 292 -35.41 -22.61 11.23
CA ALA A 292 -34.33 -23.23 12.00
C ALA A 292 -33.77 -24.50 11.33
N ALA A 293 -34.57 -25.23 10.54
CA ALA A 293 -34.10 -26.36 9.73
C ALA A 293 -33.26 -25.89 8.53
N MET A 294 -33.68 -24.83 7.85
CA MET A 294 -32.95 -24.19 6.76
C MET A 294 -31.61 -23.60 7.24
N GLU A 295 -31.59 -22.92 8.40
CA GLU A 295 -30.37 -22.42 9.03
C GLU A 295 -29.38 -23.55 9.39
N ARG A 296 -29.88 -24.70 9.88
CA ARG A 296 -29.03 -25.88 10.12
C ARG A 296 -28.50 -26.49 8.83
N ALA A 297 -29.32 -26.56 7.77
CA ALA A 297 -28.90 -27.05 6.47
C ALA A 297 -27.81 -26.16 5.84
N HIS A 298 -28.01 -24.84 5.81
CA HIS A 298 -27.00 -23.90 5.31
C HIS A 298 -25.72 -23.92 6.15
N ARG A 299 -25.82 -24.05 7.47
CA ARG A 299 -24.63 -24.18 8.33
C ARG A 299 -23.82 -25.45 7.99
N HIS A 300 -24.49 -26.60 7.86
CA HIS A 300 -23.85 -27.84 7.45
C HIS A 300 -23.29 -27.77 6.02
N ALA A 301 -23.94 -27.05 5.10
CA ALA A 301 -23.44 -26.84 3.73
C ALA A 301 -22.16 -25.97 3.72
N LEU A 302 -22.12 -24.92 4.54
CA LEU A 302 -20.92 -24.09 4.73
C LEU A 302 -19.78 -24.86 5.40
N GLU A 303 -20.08 -25.67 6.43
CA GLU A 303 -19.11 -26.53 7.11
C GLU A 303 -18.51 -27.57 6.14
N GLU A 304 -19.32 -28.22 5.29
CA GLU A 304 -18.79 -29.18 4.30
C GLU A 304 -18.01 -28.47 3.17
N LEU A 305 -18.41 -27.26 2.76
CA LEU A 305 -17.63 -26.45 1.82
C LEU A 305 -16.26 -26.04 2.40
N GLN A 306 -16.21 -25.67 3.68
CA GLN A 306 -14.96 -25.43 4.41
C GLN A 306 -14.10 -26.69 4.46
N ARG A 307 -14.67 -27.85 4.82
CA ARG A 307 -13.95 -29.14 4.82
C ARG A 307 -13.46 -29.55 3.44
N GLN A 308 -14.15 -29.16 2.36
CA GLN A 308 -13.68 -29.37 0.98
C GLN A 308 -12.50 -28.46 0.65
N HIS A 309 -12.57 -27.19 1.01
CA HIS A 309 -11.47 -26.25 0.82
C HIS A 309 -10.21 -26.68 1.61
N GLU A 310 -10.36 -27.14 2.85
CA GLU A 310 -9.26 -27.72 3.63
C GLU A 310 -8.66 -29.00 3.01
N ARG A 311 -9.46 -29.80 2.28
CA ARG A 311 -8.93 -30.97 1.55
C ARG A 311 -8.12 -30.51 0.33
N GLN A 312 -8.65 -29.56 -0.44
CA GLN A 312 -7.97 -28.97 -1.60
C GLN A 312 -6.66 -28.27 -1.23
N ILE A 313 -6.62 -27.53 -0.12
CA ILE A 313 -5.38 -26.91 0.37
C ILE A 313 -4.32 -27.99 0.64
N ARG A 314 -4.68 -29.04 1.39
CA ARG A 314 -3.76 -30.16 1.68
C ARG A 314 -3.29 -30.89 0.42
N GLU A 315 -4.18 -31.13 -0.53
CA GLU A 315 -3.82 -31.74 -1.82
C GLU A 315 -2.81 -30.87 -2.58
N LEU A 316 -3.04 -29.55 -2.67
CA LEU A 316 -2.12 -28.60 -3.29
C LEU A 316 -0.79 -28.47 -2.54
N GLU A 317 -0.80 -28.54 -1.21
CA GLU A 317 0.42 -28.57 -0.38
C GLU A 317 1.25 -29.83 -0.68
N THR A 318 0.62 -31.01 -0.73
CA THR A 318 1.32 -32.26 -1.06
C THR A 318 1.86 -32.27 -2.49
N GLU A 319 1.14 -31.71 -3.46
CA GLU A 319 1.62 -31.63 -4.85
C GLU A 319 2.77 -30.63 -4.99
N LYS A 320 2.73 -29.49 -4.26
CA LYS A 320 3.85 -28.55 -4.16
C LYS A 320 5.09 -29.23 -3.56
N GLU A 321 4.95 -29.99 -2.48
CA GLU A 321 6.06 -30.74 -1.87
C GLU A 321 6.62 -31.80 -2.83
N ARG A 322 5.74 -32.51 -3.55
CA ARG A 322 6.13 -33.49 -4.58
C ARG A 322 6.95 -32.85 -5.70
N LEU A 323 6.50 -31.71 -6.23
CA LEU A 323 7.20 -30.96 -7.30
C LEU A 323 8.53 -30.39 -6.82
N LEU A 324 8.60 -29.83 -5.61
CA LEU A 324 9.86 -29.34 -5.02
C LEU A 324 10.88 -30.47 -4.85
N LEU A 325 10.44 -31.68 -4.49
CA LEU A 325 11.30 -32.86 -4.40
C LEU A 325 11.78 -33.32 -5.79
N GLU A 326 10.94 -33.26 -6.81
CA GLU A 326 11.27 -33.57 -8.21
C GLU A 326 12.31 -32.58 -8.77
N GLU A 327 12.09 -31.27 -8.63
CA GLU A 327 13.05 -30.23 -8.99
C GLU A 327 14.39 -30.41 -8.26
N THR A 328 14.37 -30.72 -6.95
CA THR A 328 15.58 -30.98 -6.17
C THR A 328 16.36 -32.19 -6.70
N GLN A 329 15.66 -33.26 -7.10
CA GLN A 329 16.29 -34.44 -7.71
C GLN A 329 16.88 -34.13 -9.08
N ASP A 330 16.20 -33.35 -9.92
CA ASP A 330 16.71 -32.98 -11.24
C ASP A 330 17.90 -32.02 -11.16
N ILE A 331 17.88 -31.05 -10.23
CA ILE A 331 19.06 -30.23 -9.92
C ILE A 331 20.23 -31.12 -9.47
N ALA A 332 19.99 -32.11 -8.61
CA ALA A 332 21.03 -33.06 -8.20
C ALA A 332 21.58 -33.90 -9.37
N ARG A 333 20.72 -34.38 -10.28
CA ARG A 333 21.11 -35.10 -11.51
C ARG A 333 21.95 -34.23 -12.43
N VAL A 334 21.57 -32.98 -12.65
CA VAL A 334 22.33 -32.01 -13.46
C VAL A 334 23.69 -31.73 -12.82
N MET A 335 23.74 -31.52 -11.50
CA MET A 335 24.99 -31.29 -10.77
C MET A 335 25.94 -32.50 -10.85
N GLU A 336 25.45 -33.73 -10.72
CA GLU A 336 26.27 -34.93 -10.91
C GLU A 336 26.72 -35.13 -12.38
N ALA A 337 25.87 -34.81 -13.35
CA ALA A 337 26.25 -34.84 -14.77
C ALA A 337 27.37 -33.82 -15.08
N LEU A 338 27.28 -32.60 -14.53
CA LEU A 338 28.31 -31.57 -14.64
C LEU A 338 29.62 -31.99 -13.97
N LYS A 339 29.57 -32.50 -12.72
CA LYS A 339 30.75 -33.06 -12.01
C LYS A 339 31.40 -34.18 -12.81
N LYS A 340 30.61 -35.11 -13.36
CA LYS A 340 31.11 -36.21 -14.19
C LYS A 340 31.76 -35.69 -15.47
N LYS A 341 31.14 -34.73 -16.18
CA LYS A 341 31.72 -34.15 -17.40
C LYS A 341 33.02 -33.41 -17.12
N HIS A 342 33.07 -32.62 -16.06
CA HIS A 342 34.29 -31.94 -15.61
C HIS A 342 35.40 -32.94 -15.25
N LYS A 343 35.06 -34.04 -14.57
CA LYS A 343 36.01 -35.14 -14.30
C LYS A 343 36.53 -35.81 -15.56
N GLU A 344 35.65 -36.17 -16.51
CA GLU A 344 36.05 -36.75 -17.80
C GLU A 344 36.96 -35.80 -18.60
N GLU A 345 36.71 -34.50 -18.53
CA GLU A 345 37.51 -33.47 -19.22
C GLU A 345 38.89 -33.29 -18.58
N LEU A 346 38.95 -33.27 -17.25
CA LEU A 346 40.21 -33.30 -16.50
C LEU A 346 41.04 -34.56 -16.81
N GLU A 347 40.39 -35.74 -16.88
CA GLU A 347 41.05 -37.00 -17.25
C GLU A 347 41.58 -36.96 -18.70
N ARG A 348 40.83 -36.40 -19.66
CA ARG A 348 41.31 -36.21 -21.05
C ARG A 348 42.51 -35.28 -21.13
N GLU A 349 42.50 -34.15 -20.42
CA GLU A 349 43.59 -33.19 -20.49
C GLU A 349 44.86 -33.71 -19.78
N VAL A 350 44.71 -34.46 -18.68
CA VAL A 350 45.81 -35.21 -18.05
C VAL A 350 46.39 -36.26 -19.00
N GLU A 351 45.57 -37.04 -19.69
CA GLU A 351 46.00 -38.06 -20.64
C GLU A 351 46.69 -37.44 -21.89
N LYS A 352 46.17 -36.33 -22.39
CA LYS A 352 46.77 -35.51 -23.46
C LYS A 352 48.13 -34.95 -23.02
N SER A 353 48.22 -34.41 -21.81
CA SER A 353 49.49 -33.93 -21.24
C SER A 353 50.52 -35.06 -21.09
N LYS A 354 50.12 -36.27 -20.66
CA LYS A 354 51.01 -37.44 -20.59
C LYS A 354 51.57 -37.81 -21.96
N ARG A 355 50.73 -37.81 -23.01
CA ARG A 355 51.13 -38.15 -24.40
C ARG A 355 52.09 -37.13 -25.00
N LEU A 356 51.89 -35.84 -24.72
CA LEU A 356 52.82 -34.78 -25.12
C LEU A 356 54.17 -34.91 -24.39
N ASN A 357 54.14 -35.32 -23.12
CA ASN A 357 55.34 -35.46 -22.29
C ASN A 357 56.17 -36.73 -22.58
N SER A 358 55.64 -37.70 -23.35
CA SER A 358 56.35 -38.94 -23.71
C SER A 358 57.04 -38.92 -25.08
N GLY A 359 56.94 -37.83 -25.86
CA GLY A 359 57.25 -37.86 -27.30
C GLY A 359 58.17 -36.77 -27.86
N ALA A 360 58.67 -35.81 -27.08
CA ALA A 360 59.42 -34.66 -27.62
C ALA A 360 60.66 -34.26 -26.78
N PRO A 361 61.79 -33.88 -27.42
CA PRO A 361 62.99 -33.40 -26.72
C PRO A 361 62.89 -31.94 -26.24
N ASP A 362 61.84 -31.19 -26.62
CA ASP A 362 61.73 -29.75 -26.36
C ASP A 362 61.11 -29.43 -24.97
N SER A 363 61.73 -30.02 -23.94
CA SER A 363 61.27 -30.01 -22.54
C SER A 363 61.24 -28.62 -21.89
N GLN A 364 61.96 -27.64 -22.46
CA GLN A 364 62.05 -26.27 -21.96
C GLN A 364 60.75 -25.50 -22.30
N THR A 365 60.35 -25.53 -23.58
CA THR A 365 59.18 -24.83 -24.11
C THR A 365 57.90 -25.35 -23.49
N LEU A 366 57.77 -26.67 -23.34
CA LEU A 366 56.64 -27.32 -22.66
C LEU A 366 56.53 -26.89 -21.18
N ARG A 367 57.66 -26.75 -20.47
CA ARG A 367 57.68 -26.28 -19.07
C ARG A 367 57.28 -24.81 -18.94
N VAL A 368 57.64 -23.95 -19.90
CA VAL A 368 57.21 -22.55 -19.92
C VAL A 368 55.70 -22.45 -20.16
N GLN A 369 55.18 -23.22 -21.12
CA GLN A 369 53.74 -23.33 -21.42
C GLN A 369 52.95 -23.79 -20.17
N GLN A 370 53.32 -24.92 -19.56
CA GLN A 370 52.66 -25.45 -18.36
C GLN A 370 52.71 -24.47 -17.18
N LYS A 371 53.80 -23.71 -17.02
CA LYS A 371 53.92 -22.68 -15.97
C LYS A 371 52.99 -21.49 -16.24
N ALA A 372 52.83 -21.07 -17.49
CA ALA A 372 51.91 -20.00 -17.87
C ALA A 372 50.44 -20.42 -17.70
N GLU A 373 50.09 -21.66 -18.07
CA GLU A 373 48.76 -22.25 -17.89
C GLU A 373 48.43 -22.45 -16.41
N SER A 374 49.37 -22.96 -15.61
CA SER A 374 49.20 -23.07 -14.15
C SER A 374 48.98 -21.70 -13.48
N GLN A 375 49.69 -20.67 -13.92
CA GLN A 375 49.47 -19.29 -13.46
C GLN A 375 48.14 -18.70 -13.95
N ALA A 376 47.64 -19.08 -15.12
CA ALA A 376 46.32 -18.68 -15.60
C ALA A 376 45.21 -19.31 -14.75
N LEU A 377 45.28 -20.63 -14.52
CA LEU A 377 44.35 -21.35 -13.65
C LEU A 377 44.38 -20.85 -12.20
N GLN A 378 45.56 -20.48 -11.67
CA GLN A 378 45.65 -19.83 -10.35
C GLN A 378 44.95 -18.47 -10.32
N ARG A 379 45.06 -17.65 -11.38
CA ARG A 379 44.35 -16.36 -11.49
C ARG A 379 42.83 -16.55 -11.60
N GLU A 380 42.37 -17.55 -12.35
CA GLU A 380 40.95 -17.88 -12.45
C GLU A 380 40.39 -18.42 -11.13
N LEU A 381 41.11 -19.32 -10.45
CA LEU A 381 40.74 -19.81 -9.12
C LEU A 381 40.70 -18.68 -8.08
N ALA A 382 41.66 -17.75 -8.10
CA ALA A 382 41.65 -16.58 -7.23
C ALA A 382 40.38 -15.73 -7.47
N GLY A 383 40.09 -15.36 -8.73
CA GLY A 383 38.89 -14.59 -9.07
C GLY A 383 37.57 -15.33 -8.81
N LEU A 384 37.54 -16.67 -8.90
CA LEU A 384 36.39 -17.47 -8.48
C LEU A 384 36.23 -17.48 -6.95
N SER A 385 37.32 -17.62 -6.20
CA SER A 385 37.32 -17.61 -4.73
C SER A 385 36.90 -16.25 -4.16
N GLU A 386 37.35 -15.15 -4.79
CA GLU A 386 36.93 -13.78 -4.47
C GLU A 386 35.43 -13.62 -4.71
N ARG A 387 34.92 -13.95 -5.91
CA ARG A 387 33.48 -13.91 -6.22
C ARG A 387 32.64 -14.78 -5.29
N TYR A 388 33.13 -15.96 -4.88
CA TYR A 388 32.46 -16.82 -3.93
C TYR A 388 32.41 -16.19 -2.53
N SER A 389 33.53 -15.67 -2.03
CA SER A 389 33.60 -14.98 -0.74
C SER A 389 32.69 -13.76 -0.67
N GLN A 390 32.67 -12.93 -1.73
CA GLN A 390 31.73 -11.82 -1.85
C GLN A 390 30.27 -12.32 -1.85
N LYS A 391 29.97 -13.40 -2.57
CA LYS A 391 28.62 -13.97 -2.58
C LYS A 391 28.17 -14.50 -1.21
N CYS A 392 29.08 -15.04 -0.41
CA CYS A 392 28.80 -15.42 0.99
C CYS A 392 28.52 -14.19 1.87
N LEU A 393 29.27 -13.10 1.72
CA LEU A 393 29.00 -11.84 2.43
C LEU A 393 27.63 -11.24 2.05
N ASP A 394 27.28 -11.27 0.77
CA ASP A 394 25.99 -10.79 0.27
C ASP A 394 24.82 -11.65 0.80
N LEU A 395 25.01 -12.98 0.90
CA LEU A 395 24.03 -13.89 1.49
C LEU A 395 23.84 -13.62 2.99
N ASN A 396 24.91 -13.53 3.77
CA ASN A 396 24.84 -13.19 5.20
C ASN A 396 24.13 -11.84 5.43
N ARG A 397 24.38 -10.84 4.58
CA ARG A 397 23.68 -9.54 4.63
C ARG A 397 22.19 -9.69 4.32
N ALA A 398 21.83 -10.50 3.33
CA ALA A 398 20.43 -10.78 2.99
C ALA A 398 19.69 -11.54 4.12
N GLU A 399 20.34 -12.53 4.73
CA GLU A 399 19.81 -13.29 5.87
C GLU A 399 19.60 -12.41 7.10
N GLN A 400 20.57 -11.57 7.47
CA GLN A 400 20.41 -10.61 8.56
C GLN A 400 19.23 -9.66 8.29
N ASN A 401 19.17 -9.09 7.09
CA ASN A 401 18.09 -8.21 6.65
C ASN A 401 16.72 -8.90 6.63
N ASN A 402 16.66 -10.22 6.42
CA ASN A 402 15.42 -10.99 6.53
C ASN A 402 15.03 -11.23 7.99
N ALA A 403 15.98 -11.66 8.83
CA ALA A 403 15.74 -11.85 10.27
C ALA A 403 15.34 -10.54 10.97
N GLU A 404 15.79 -9.37 10.51
CA GLU A 404 15.32 -8.08 11.00
C GLU A 404 13.86 -7.79 10.61
N ARG A 405 13.45 -8.11 9.38
CA ARG A 405 12.05 -8.02 8.93
C ARG A 405 11.14 -9.00 9.68
N GLU A 406 11.55 -10.25 9.87
CA GLU A 406 10.81 -11.23 10.66
C GLU A 406 10.58 -10.74 12.09
N ARG A 407 11.60 -10.17 12.74
CA ARG A 407 11.45 -9.55 14.08
C ARG A 407 10.51 -8.34 14.08
N GLU A 408 10.40 -7.60 12.98
CA GLU A 408 9.45 -6.49 12.85
C GLU A 408 8.02 -6.99 12.64
N ILE A 409 7.83 -8.01 11.79
CA ILE A 409 6.55 -8.71 11.59
C ILE A 409 6.06 -9.27 12.94
N SER A 410 6.90 -10.01 13.67
CA SER A 410 6.56 -10.53 15.00
C SER A 410 6.30 -9.46 16.07
N ARG A 411 6.70 -8.19 15.86
CA ARG A 411 6.24 -7.05 16.70
C ARG A 411 4.83 -6.65 16.28
N LYS A 412 4.64 -6.35 15.00
CA LYS A 412 3.35 -5.92 14.43
C LYS A 412 2.23 -6.93 14.67
N GLU A 413 2.52 -8.24 14.62
CA GLU A 413 1.56 -9.30 14.95
C GLU A 413 1.10 -9.25 16.41
N ARG A 414 2.03 -9.05 17.36
CA ARG A 414 1.69 -8.91 18.79
C ARG A 414 0.92 -7.64 19.06
N ASP A 415 1.30 -6.52 18.44
CA ASP A 415 0.60 -5.24 18.59
C ASP A 415 -0.82 -5.35 17.99
N MET A 416 -0.97 -6.03 16.86
CA MET A 416 -2.27 -6.32 16.23
C MET A 416 -3.14 -7.23 17.11
N GLU A 417 -2.55 -8.23 17.78
CA GLU A 417 -3.29 -9.11 18.69
C GLU A 417 -3.70 -8.42 19.99
N GLN A 418 -2.85 -7.54 20.53
CA GLN A 418 -3.23 -6.66 21.63
C GLN A 418 -4.40 -5.74 21.23
N LEU A 419 -4.33 -5.11 20.05
CA LEU A 419 -5.41 -4.27 19.54
C LEU A 419 -6.71 -5.06 19.32
N ARG A 420 -6.66 -6.32 18.87
CA ARG A 420 -7.84 -7.19 18.80
C ARG A 420 -8.45 -7.43 20.17
N LYS A 421 -7.62 -7.73 21.17
CA LYS A 421 -8.08 -7.94 22.56
C LYS A 421 -8.70 -6.68 23.15
N GLU A 422 -8.06 -5.52 23.00
CA GLU A 422 -8.60 -4.23 23.43
C GLU A 422 -9.93 -3.90 22.72
N ASN A 423 -10.03 -4.17 21.42
CA ASN A 423 -11.26 -3.99 20.66
C ASN A 423 -12.38 -4.94 21.13
N GLN A 424 -12.05 -6.16 21.54
CA GLN A 424 -13.01 -7.09 22.14
C GLN A 424 -13.44 -6.63 23.54
N ASP A 425 -12.50 -6.21 24.40
CA ASP A 425 -12.81 -5.66 25.72
C ASP A 425 -13.71 -4.41 25.62
N LEU A 426 -13.51 -3.56 24.60
CA LEU A 426 -14.37 -2.41 24.31
C LEU A 426 -15.76 -2.84 23.82
N LYS A 427 -15.86 -3.85 22.94
CA LYS A 427 -17.15 -4.43 22.51
C LYS A 427 -17.92 -5.00 23.69
N ASP A 428 -17.26 -5.73 24.57
CA ASP A 428 -17.85 -6.32 25.77
C ASP A 428 -18.33 -5.24 26.76
N ARG A 429 -17.57 -4.16 26.94
CA ARG A 429 -17.99 -2.99 27.72
C ARG A 429 -19.20 -2.29 27.11
N LEU A 430 -19.19 -2.07 25.79
CA LEU A 430 -20.30 -1.47 25.06
C LEU A 430 -21.57 -2.34 25.14
N ALA A 431 -21.44 -3.66 25.00
CA ALA A 431 -22.56 -4.60 25.16
C ALA A 431 -23.15 -4.58 26.58
N LYS A 432 -22.30 -4.48 27.61
CA LYS A 432 -22.74 -4.30 29.01
C LYS A 432 -23.45 -2.97 29.22
N GLU A 433 -22.95 -1.88 28.62
CA GLU A 433 -23.58 -0.56 28.72
C GLU A 433 -24.93 -0.52 28.00
N ILE A 434 -25.03 -1.05 26.78
CA ILE A 434 -26.30 -1.18 26.04
C ILE A 434 -27.31 -2.02 26.85
N SER A 435 -26.85 -3.09 27.50
CA SER A 435 -27.70 -3.91 28.37
C SER A 435 -28.18 -3.14 29.61
N ARG A 436 -27.30 -2.31 30.19
CA ARG A 436 -27.62 -1.43 31.33
C ARG A 436 -28.66 -0.36 30.95
N GLN A 437 -28.45 0.34 29.83
CA GLN A 437 -29.40 1.33 29.30
C GLN A 437 -30.78 0.70 29.06
N ARG A 438 -30.84 -0.43 28.34
CA ARG A 438 -32.09 -1.18 28.09
C ARG A 438 -32.81 -1.65 29.37
N SER A 439 -32.07 -1.87 30.46
CA SER A 439 -32.67 -2.21 31.76
C SER A 439 -33.17 -0.97 32.54
N THR A 440 -32.59 0.21 32.28
CA THR A 440 -33.02 1.48 32.88
C THR A 440 -34.26 2.04 32.18
N ASP A 441 -34.38 1.86 30.86
CA ASP A 441 -35.53 2.28 30.04
C ASP A 441 -36.87 1.61 30.42
N GLN A 442 -36.84 0.57 31.25
CA GLN A 442 -38.05 -0.08 31.76
C GLN A 442 -38.69 0.65 32.97
N ASN A 443 -38.02 1.63 33.58
CA ASN A 443 -38.43 2.19 34.88
C ASN A 443 -38.83 3.69 34.91
N SER A 444 -38.99 4.36 33.76
CA SER A 444 -39.59 5.71 33.72
C SER A 444 -40.24 6.02 32.37
N GLU A 445 -41.55 6.27 32.35
CA GLU A 445 -42.26 6.73 31.15
C GLU A 445 -41.96 8.23 30.89
N ASP A 446 -41.97 9.08 31.92
CA ASP A 446 -41.71 10.53 31.83
C ASP A 446 -40.36 10.92 31.21
N ASN A 447 -39.37 10.01 31.21
CA ASN A 447 -38.05 10.27 30.63
C ASN A 447 -37.98 9.92 29.13
N LYS A 448 -38.92 9.09 28.63
CA LYS A 448 -38.98 8.67 27.23
C LYS A 448 -39.39 9.81 26.31
N ASP A 449 -40.38 10.61 26.70
CA ASP A 449 -40.86 11.73 25.88
C ASP A 449 -39.78 12.81 25.72
N ARG A 450 -39.04 13.10 26.80
CA ARG A 450 -37.90 14.01 26.74
C ARG A 450 -36.77 13.47 25.86
N ALA A 451 -36.37 12.21 26.05
CA ALA A 451 -35.35 11.57 25.22
C ALA A 451 -35.78 11.45 23.75
N SER A 452 -37.08 11.27 23.49
CA SER A 452 -37.67 11.24 22.15
C SER A 452 -37.57 12.60 21.46
N CYS A 453 -37.92 13.71 22.14
CA CYS A 453 -37.73 15.05 21.60
C CYS A 453 -36.25 15.41 21.38
N GLU A 454 -35.35 15.03 22.31
CA GLU A 454 -33.91 15.24 22.14
C GLU A 454 -33.35 14.41 20.95
N LEU A 455 -33.83 13.18 20.74
CA LEU A 455 -33.48 12.34 19.61
C LEU A 455 -34.05 12.86 18.28
N GLU A 456 -35.27 13.39 18.26
CA GLU A 456 -35.89 13.97 17.05
C GLU A 456 -35.16 15.23 16.58
N VAL A 457 -34.72 16.09 17.52
CA VAL A 457 -33.85 17.24 17.20
C VAL A 457 -32.51 16.77 16.63
N LEU A 458 -31.90 15.74 17.24
CA LEU A 458 -30.64 15.18 16.73
C LEU A 458 -30.80 14.54 15.35
N LEU A 459 -31.92 13.86 15.10
CA LEU A 459 -32.26 13.30 13.79
C LEU A 459 -32.31 14.40 12.74
N ARG A 460 -33.05 15.48 12.98
CA ARG A 460 -33.14 16.64 12.07
C ARG A 460 -31.78 17.31 11.83
N VAL A 461 -30.92 17.41 12.85
CA VAL A 461 -29.55 17.91 12.66
C VAL A 461 -28.75 16.98 11.75
N LYS A 462 -28.87 15.66 11.92
CA LYS A 462 -28.17 14.68 11.07
C LYS A 462 -28.74 14.58 9.65
N GLU A 463 -30.04 14.76 9.46
CA GLU A 463 -30.66 14.91 8.13
C GLU A 463 -30.13 16.16 7.41
N ASN A 464 -30.06 17.30 8.09
CA ASN A 464 -29.45 18.53 7.52
C ASN A 464 -27.95 18.37 7.21
N GLU A 465 -27.20 17.64 8.03
CA GLU A 465 -25.78 17.34 7.80
C GLU A 465 -25.60 16.41 6.59
N ILE A 466 -26.47 15.41 6.44
CA ILE A 466 -26.54 14.55 5.24
C ILE A 466 -26.85 15.38 3.98
N ASP A 467 -27.80 16.33 4.06
CA ASP A 467 -28.12 17.23 2.94
C ASP A 467 -26.97 18.19 2.60
N TYR A 468 -26.19 18.63 3.58
CA TYR A 468 -24.98 19.41 3.35
C TYR A 468 -23.91 18.57 2.63
N LEU A 469 -23.62 17.37 3.14
CA LEU A 469 -22.66 16.45 2.54
C LEU A 469 -23.06 16.03 1.12
N HIS A 470 -24.35 15.85 0.83
CA HIS A 470 -24.84 15.60 -0.53
C HIS A 470 -24.57 16.78 -1.48
N LYS A 471 -24.71 18.03 -1.01
CA LYS A 471 -24.39 19.24 -1.80
C LYS A 471 -22.89 19.32 -2.04
N GLU A 472 -22.07 19.08 -1.02
CA GLU A 472 -20.61 19.06 -1.13
C GLU A 472 -20.13 17.98 -2.13
N ILE A 473 -20.64 16.75 -2.03
CA ILE A 473 -20.38 15.67 -2.98
C ILE A 473 -20.79 16.06 -4.41
N SER A 474 -21.90 16.78 -4.58
CA SER A 474 -22.34 17.29 -5.89
C SER A 474 -21.38 18.34 -6.45
N CYS A 475 -20.93 19.30 -5.63
CA CYS A 475 -19.94 20.30 -6.02
C CYS A 475 -18.61 19.65 -6.42
N LEU A 476 -18.07 18.74 -5.59
CA LEU A 476 -16.84 18.02 -5.86
C LEU A 476 -16.92 17.15 -7.13
N ARG A 477 -18.09 16.54 -7.41
CA ARG A 477 -18.32 15.81 -8.67
C ARG A 477 -18.27 16.72 -9.89
N ASN A 478 -18.86 17.91 -9.82
CA ASN A 478 -18.82 18.89 -10.91
C ASN A 478 -17.40 19.41 -11.15
N GLU A 479 -16.64 19.69 -10.09
CA GLU A 479 -15.24 20.11 -10.16
C GLU A 479 -14.35 19.01 -10.75
N LEU A 480 -14.51 17.75 -10.32
CA LEU A 480 -13.80 16.61 -10.91
C LEU A 480 -14.13 16.41 -12.39
N GLN A 481 -15.39 16.62 -12.81
CA GLN A 481 -15.75 16.60 -14.23
C GLN A 481 -15.07 17.74 -15.01
N PHE A 482 -15.05 18.95 -14.47
CA PHE A 482 -14.37 20.09 -15.07
C PHE A 482 -12.87 19.82 -15.23
N LEU A 483 -12.16 19.46 -14.16
CA LEU A 483 -10.73 19.15 -14.17
C LEU A 483 -10.40 17.96 -15.12
N ASN A 484 -11.28 16.99 -15.26
CA ASN A 484 -11.09 15.89 -16.21
C ASN A 484 -11.24 16.34 -17.68
N THR A 485 -12.16 17.27 -17.98
CA THR A 485 -12.26 17.86 -19.32
C THR A 485 -11.06 18.77 -19.64
N GLU A 486 -10.57 19.56 -18.70
CA GLU A 486 -9.32 20.32 -18.85
C GLU A 486 -8.11 19.41 -19.05
N LYS A 487 -7.95 18.35 -18.23
CA LYS A 487 -6.90 17.34 -18.40
C LYS A 487 -6.92 16.75 -19.81
N ARG A 488 -8.10 16.38 -20.32
CA ARG A 488 -8.25 15.83 -21.68
C ARG A 488 -7.81 16.85 -22.74
N LEU A 489 -8.18 18.13 -22.60
CA LEU A 489 -7.76 19.20 -23.52
C LEU A 489 -6.25 19.45 -23.45
N ALA A 490 -5.63 19.37 -22.27
CA ALA A 490 -4.19 19.47 -22.10
C ALA A 490 -3.45 18.29 -22.74
N CYS A 491 -3.94 17.06 -22.55
CA CYS A 491 -3.40 15.87 -23.22
C CYS A 491 -3.49 15.96 -24.74
N GLN A 492 -4.60 16.47 -25.29
CA GLN A 492 -4.74 16.69 -26.74
C GLN A 492 -3.65 17.65 -27.24
N ARG A 493 -3.54 18.85 -26.63
CA ARG A 493 -2.52 19.84 -26.99
C ARG A 493 -1.08 19.30 -26.89
N TYR A 494 -0.81 18.45 -25.90
CA TYR A 494 0.49 17.78 -25.78
C TYR A 494 0.74 16.80 -26.93
N SER A 495 -0.27 16.02 -27.34
CA SER A 495 -0.18 15.16 -28.52
C SER A 495 0.07 15.97 -29.78
N ASP A 496 -0.70 17.04 -30.00
CA ASP A 496 -0.58 17.91 -31.17
C ASP A 496 0.85 18.50 -31.29
N MET A 497 1.40 19.01 -30.17
CA MET A 497 2.80 19.51 -30.12
C MET A 497 3.83 18.41 -30.35
N GLN A 498 3.60 17.19 -29.84
CA GLN A 498 4.51 16.05 -30.04
C GLN A 498 4.52 15.61 -31.50
N ASP A 499 3.36 15.62 -32.17
CA ASP A 499 3.23 15.33 -33.59
C ASP A 499 3.92 16.41 -34.44
N GLU A 500 3.73 17.70 -34.12
CA GLU A 500 4.46 18.81 -34.75
C GLU A 500 5.98 18.66 -34.60
N LEU A 501 6.47 18.39 -33.38
CA LEU A 501 7.89 18.17 -33.10
C LEU A 501 8.45 16.95 -33.84
N SER A 502 7.68 15.86 -33.96
CA SER A 502 8.05 14.69 -34.76
C SER A 502 8.16 15.05 -36.24
N GLY A 503 7.24 15.87 -36.74
CA GLY A 503 7.24 16.39 -38.12
C GLY A 503 8.41 17.32 -38.41
N VAL A 504 8.76 18.22 -37.48
CA VAL A 504 9.96 19.07 -37.57
C VAL A 504 11.22 18.21 -37.57
N ARG A 505 11.35 17.28 -36.63
CA ARG A 505 12.47 16.35 -36.52
C ARG A 505 12.65 15.57 -37.83
N GLY A 506 11.59 14.93 -38.33
CA GLY A 506 11.61 14.18 -39.58
C GLY A 506 11.86 15.03 -40.84
N ARG A 507 11.59 16.35 -40.82
CA ARG A 507 12.06 17.28 -41.87
C ARG A 507 13.57 17.52 -41.76
N SER A 508 14.05 17.91 -40.57
CA SER A 508 15.46 18.20 -40.33
C SER A 508 16.37 16.99 -40.59
N GLU A 509 15.93 15.77 -40.29
CA GLU A 509 16.69 14.56 -40.55
C GLU A 509 16.84 14.27 -42.06
N ARG A 510 15.78 14.46 -42.84
CA ARG A 510 15.85 14.36 -44.32
C ARG A 510 16.75 15.42 -44.93
N GLU A 511 16.73 16.64 -44.39
CA GLU A 511 17.64 17.72 -44.80
C GLU A 511 19.10 17.37 -44.48
N ILE A 512 19.39 16.88 -43.27
CA ILE A 512 20.73 16.40 -42.88
C ILE A 512 21.19 15.24 -43.78
N GLN A 513 20.31 14.28 -44.11
CA GLN A 513 20.63 13.18 -45.03
C GLN A 513 20.93 13.70 -46.44
N SER A 514 20.15 14.66 -46.95
CA SER A 514 20.41 15.30 -48.24
C SER A 514 21.73 16.07 -48.26
N LEU A 515 22.03 16.85 -47.21
CA LEU A 515 23.30 17.58 -47.08
C LEU A 515 24.51 16.62 -46.99
N LYS A 516 24.38 15.51 -46.27
CA LYS A 516 25.41 14.45 -46.23
C LYS A 516 25.66 13.83 -47.60
N GLU A 517 24.62 13.58 -48.37
CA GLU A 517 24.76 13.03 -49.72
C GLU A 517 25.37 14.03 -50.70
N HIS A 518 24.94 15.31 -50.67
CA HIS A 518 25.60 16.38 -51.43
C HIS A 518 27.09 16.51 -51.07
N LEU A 519 27.45 16.42 -49.79
CA LEU A 519 28.84 16.42 -49.34
C LEU A 519 29.62 15.21 -49.87
N ARG A 520 29.02 14.01 -49.85
CA ARG A 520 29.62 12.78 -50.41
C ARG A 520 29.91 12.93 -51.90
N LEU A 521 28.95 13.46 -52.66
CA LEU A 521 29.10 13.72 -54.10
C LEU A 521 30.17 14.79 -54.37
N ALA A 522 30.19 15.89 -53.62
CA ALA A 522 31.20 16.94 -53.74
C ALA A 522 32.63 16.42 -53.45
N LEU A 523 32.80 15.61 -52.40
CA LEU A 523 34.08 14.96 -52.08
C LEU A 523 34.52 13.98 -53.19
N THR A 524 33.57 13.30 -53.82
CA THR A 524 33.85 12.37 -54.94
C THR A 524 34.31 13.14 -56.17
N ALA A 525 33.61 14.22 -56.53
CA ALA A 525 33.98 15.10 -57.64
C ALA A 525 35.35 15.79 -57.43
N LEU A 526 35.69 16.18 -56.20
CA LEU A 526 37.02 16.70 -55.86
C LEU A 526 38.12 15.64 -56.06
N HIS A 527 37.87 14.40 -55.65
CA HIS A 527 38.82 13.30 -55.82
C HIS A 527 39.02 12.91 -57.29
N GLU A 528 37.96 12.96 -58.10
CA GLU A 528 38.03 12.78 -59.56
C GLU A 528 38.80 13.94 -60.23
N GLY A 529 38.54 15.18 -59.82
CA GLY A 529 39.30 16.35 -60.29
C GLY A 529 40.79 16.26 -59.96
N GLN A 530 41.16 15.79 -58.78
CA GLN A 530 42.56 15.54 -58.40
C GLN A 530 43.20 14.43 -59.25
N LYS A 531 42.49 13.33 -59.54
CA LYS A 531 42.98 12.27 -60.43
C LYS A 531 43.20 12.76 -61.87
N LEU A 532 42.30 13.59 -62.37
CA LEU A 532 42.39 14.15 -63.72
C LEU A 532 43.51 15.20 -63.82
N GLY A 533 43.71 16.03 -62.78
CA GLY A 533 44.84 16.96 -62.69
C GLY A 533 46.19 16.22 -62.70
N ASN A 534 46.33 15.17 -61.87
CA ASN A 534 47.53 14.34 -61.81
C ASN A 534 47.80 13.55 -63.11
N SER A 535 46.85 13.49 -64.06
CA SER A 535 47.01 12.86 -65.37
C SER A 535 47.43 13.83 -66.48
N LEU A 536 47.59 15.12 -66.17
CA LEU A 536 48.00 16.17 -67.12
C LEU A 536 49.45 16.66 -66.91
N ASP A 537 50.13 16.23 -65.84
CA ASP A 537 51.53 16.55 -65.52
C ASP A 537 52.52 15.42 -65.92
N HIS A 538 52.27 14.74 -67.04
CA HIS A 538 53.13 13.71 -67.64
C HIS A 538 53.34 13.92 -69.14
#